data_AF-A0A5E6NRJ6-F1
#
_entry.id   AF-A0A5E6NRJ6-F1
#
_cell.length_a   1.000
_cell.length_b   1.000
_cell.length_c   1.000
_cell.angle_alpha   90.00
_cell.angle_beta   90.00
_cell.angle_gamma   90.00
#
_symmetry.space_group_name_H-M   'P 1'
#
loop_
_entity.id
_entity.type
_entity.pdbx_description
1 polymer ?
#
loop_
_entity_poly.entity_id
_entity_poly.type
_entity_poly.pdbx_seq_one_letter_code
_entity_poly.pdbx_strand_id
1 'polypeptide(L)'
;MPLGSAALAGTTYPIERARTAELLGFECICNNSLDGVSDRDFAIEFLSAASIIMMHLSRFSEELILWSSAQFDFIELPDSFCTGSSIMPQKKNPDVPELVRGKNRPCVW
;
A
#
# COMPACT_ATOMS: atom_id res chain seq x y z
N MET A 1 1.96 -20.75 5.92
CA MET A 1 1.56 -21.41 4.66
C MET A 1 0.22 -22.15 4.79
N PRO A 2 -0.84 -21.74 4.07
CA PRO A 2 -2.18 -22.36 4.15
C PRO A 2 -2.38 -23.58 3.23
N LEU A 3 -1.45 -23.87 2.32
CA LEU A 3 -1.58 -25.01 1.42
C LEU A 3 -1.65 -26.35 2.19
N GLY A 4 -2.48 -27.27 1.72
CA GLY A 4 -2.80 -28.51 2.42
C GLY A 4 -4.00 -28.43 3.36
N SER A 5 -4.56 -27.23 3.60
CA SER A 5 -5.82 -27.07 4.35
C SER A 5 -7.08 -27.45 3.54
N ALA A 6 -6.94 -27.60 2.22
CA ALA A 6 -8.00 -27.93 1.27
C ALA A 6 -9.24 -27.03 1.45
N ALA A 7 -10.45 -27.60 1.50
CA ALA A 7 -11.68 -26.82 1.68
C ALA A 7 -11.78 -26.19 3.09
N LEU A 8 -11.45 -26.94 4.15
CA LEU A 8 -11.41 -26.46 5.55
C LEU A 8 -10.80 -27.47 6.55
N ALA A 9 -10.92 -28.79 6.28
CA ALA A 9 -10.53 -29.86 7.22
C ALA A 9 -9.19 -30.53 6.88
N GLY A 10 -8.39 -29.93 5.99
CA GLY A 10 -7.19 -30.58 5.47
C GLY A 10 -7.52 -31.67 4.44
N THR A 11 -6.57 -32.59 4.23
CA THR A 11 -6.69 -33.67 3.26
C THR A 11 -6.26 -35.01 3.86
N THR A 12 -6.87 -36.09 3.39
CA THR A 12 -6.50 -37.47 3.77
C THR A 12 -5.34 -38.01 2.95
N TYR A 13 -4.92 -37.31 1.89
CA TYR A 13 -3.73 -37.67 1.12
C TYR A 13 -2.45 -37.42 1.94
N PRO A 14 -1.44 -38.31 1.85
CA PRO A 14 -0.18 -38.15 2.58
C PRO A 14 0.68 -37.05 1.93
N ILE A 15 0.39 -35.79 2.26
CA ILE A 15 1.13 -34.63 1.76
C ILE A 15 2.17 -34.13 2.77
N GLU A 16 3.33 -33.72 2.27
CA GLU A 16 4.41 -33.13 3.08
C GLU A 16 4.30 -31.60 3.10
N ARG A 17 3.46 -31.07 4.00
CA ARG A 17 3.22 -29.61 4.09
C ARG A 17 4.48 -28.80 4.43
N ALA A 18 5.39 -29.36 5.22
CA ALA A 18 6.64 -28.72 5.58
C ALA A 18 7.54 -28.50 4.35
N ARG A 19 7.65 -29.52 3.48
CA ARG A 19 8.39 -29.43 2.22
C ARG A 19 7.79 -28.37 1.29
N THR A 20 6.45 -28.30 1.20
CA THR A 20 5.79 -27.24 0.42
C THR A 20 6.07 -25.85 0.97
N ALA A 21 6.09 -25.68 2.29
CA ALA A 21 6.41 -24.38 2.91
C ALA A 21 7.84 -23.95 2.59
N GLU A 22 8.81 -24.86 2.70
CA GLU A 22 10.21 -24.62 2.35
C GLU A 22 10.37 -24.21 0.88
N LEU A 23 9.77 -24.98 -0.04
CA LEU A 23 9.85 -24.72 -1.49
C LEU A 23 9.26 -23.36 -1.89
N LEU A 24 8.27 -22.88 -1.14
CA LEU A 24 7.60 -21.60 -1.39
C LEU A 24 8.16 -20.45 -0.54
N GLY A 25 9.17 -20.71 0.30
CA GLY A 25 9.79 -19.70 1.16
C GLY A 25 8.91 -19.22 2.31
N PHE A 26 7.90 -19.99 2.73
CA PHE A 26 7.16 -19.69 3.95
C PHE A 26 7.94 -20.17 5.17
N GLU A 27 8.02 -19.33 6.19
CA GLU A 27 8.70 -19.66 7.46
C GLU A 27 8.00 -20.79 8.23
N CYS A 28 6.67 -20.83 8.21
CA CYS A 28 5.89 -21.82 8.94
C CYS A 28 4.62 -22.26 8.21
N ILE A 29 4.09 -23.43 8.60
CA ILE A 29 2.78 -23.95 8.16
C ILE A 29 1.67 -23.39 9.04
N CYS A 30 0.45 -23.23 8.51
CA CYS A 30 -0.68 -22.86 9.36
C CYS A 30 -1.04 -24.02 10.29
N ASN A 31 -1.27 -23.70 11.57
CA ASN A 31 -1.53 -24.69 12.63
C ASN A 31 -2.94 -25.28 12.56
N ASN A 32 -3.89 -24.48 12.09
CA ASN A 32 -5.29 -24.88 11.94
C ASN A 32 -5.71 -24.71 10.48
N SER A 33 -6.39 -25.72 9.93
CA SER A 33 -6.80 -25.74 8.53
C SER A 33 -7.99 -24.84 8.25
N LEU A 34 -8.93 -24.71 9.20
CA LEU A 34 -10.09 -23.83 9.10
C LEU A 34 -9.62 -22.38 9.11
N ASP A 35 -8.78 -22.03 10.07
CA ASP A 35 -8.15 -20.72 10.18
C ASP A 35 -7.38 -20.36 8.89
N GLY A 36 -6.53 -21.27 8.40
CA GLY A 36 -5.74 -21.02 7.20
C GLY A 36 -6.54 -20.77 5.91
N VAL A 37 -7.82 -21.12 5.84
CA VAL A 37 -8.70 -20.83 4.68
C VAL A 37 -9.68 -19.69 4.94
N SER A 38 -10.12 -19.48 6.18
CA SER A 38 -11.10 -18.45 6.54
C SER A 38 -10.48 -17.12 6.91
N ASP A 39 -9.30 -17.13 7.55
CA ASP A 39 -8.68 -15.92 8.08
C ASP A 39 -8.23 -14.95 6.98
N ARG A 40 -8.38 -13.65 7.26
CA ARG A 40 -7.95 -12.53 6.42
C ARG A 40 -7.22 -11.46 7.22
N ASP A 41 -6.84 -11.75 8.47
CA ASP A 41 -6.21 -10.79 9.37
C ASP A 41 -4.93 -10.22 8.76
N PHE A 42 -4.13 -11.04 8.07
CA PHE A 42 -2.92 -10.56 7.37
C PHE A 42 -3.22 -9.45 6.35
N ALA A 43 -4.35 -9.54 5.64
CA ALA A 43 -4.75 -8.56 4.63
C ALA A 43 -5.30 -7.30 5.31
N ILE A 44 -6.07 -7.46 6.38
CA ILE A 44 -6.61 -6.35 7.17
C ILE A 44 -5.46 -5.57 7.83
N GLU A 45 -4.50 -6.24 8.44
CA GLU A 45 -3.33 -5.62 9.07
C GLU A 45 -2.48 -4.89 8.04
N PHE A 46 -2.22 -5.50 6.88
CA PHE A 46 -1.54 -4.85 5.77
C PHE A 46 -2.26 -3.57 5.34
N LEU A 47 -3.58 -3.62 5.14
CA LEU A 47 -4.38 -2.46 4.74
C LEU A 47 -4.40 -1.39 5.83
N SER A 48 -4.44 -1.76 7.11
CA SER A 48 -4.37 -0.84 8.24
C SER A 48 -3.04 -0.08 8.24
N ALA A 49 -1.92 -0.80 8.15
CA ALA A 49 -0.59 -0.19 8.05
C ALA A 49 -0.45 0.70 6.81
N ALA A 50 -0.91 0.24 5.65
CA ALA A 50 -0.90 1.01 4.41
C ALA A 50 -1.74 2.29 4.51
N SER A 51 -2.90 2.23 5.17
CA SER A 51 -3.78 3.40 5.36
C SER A 51 -3.14 4.45 6.27
N ILE A 52 -2.46 4.03 7.34
CA ILE A 52 -1.72 4.94 8.22
C ILE A 52 -0.56 5.60 7.45
N ILE A 53 0.18 4.84 6.65
CA ILE A 53 1.24 5.38 5.79
C ILE A 53 0.66 6.41 4.82
N MET A 54 -0.45 6.10 4.15
CA MET A 54 -1.12 7.00 3.21
C MET A 54 -1.62 8.29 3.89
N MET A 55 -2.09 8.22 5.14
CA MET A 55 -2.44 9.40 5.92
C MET A 55 -1.21 10.30 6.14
N HIS A 56 -0.07 9.73 6.54
CA HIS A 56 1.16 10.51 6.72
C HIS A 56 1.66 11.13 5.41
N LEU A 57 1.64 10.36 4.31
CA LEU A 57 2.01 10.86 2.99
C LEU A 57 1.07 11.96 2.50
N SER A 58 -0.23 11.84 2.77
CA SER A 58 -1.22 12.88 2.42
C SER A 58 -0.93 14.20 3.12
N ARG A 59 -0.59 14.17 4.42
CA ARG A 59 -0.23 15.36 5.19
C ARG A 59 1.09 15.96 4.69
N PHE A 60 2.08 15.13 4.40
CA PHE A 60 3.35 15.59 3.84
C PHE A 60 3.17 16.25 2.48
N SER A 61 2.34 15.67 1.61
CA SER A 61 2.01 16.27 0.32
C SER A 61 1.30 17.61 0.45
N GLU A 62 0.45 17.78 1.46
CA GLU A 62 -0.21 19.06 1.73
C GLU A 62 0.81 20.15 2.10
N GLU A 63 1.78 19.84 2.95
CA GLU A 63 2.90 20.75 3.25
C GLU A 63 3.70 21.10 1.99
N LEU A 64 4.03 20.12 1.14
CA LEU A 64 4.76 20.38 -0.10
C LEU A 64 3.98 21.31 -1.05
N ILE A 65 2.67 21.10 -1.20
CA ILE A 65 1.80 21.94 -2.03
C ILE A 65 1.78 23.38 -1.50
N LEU A 66 1.69 23.55 -0.18
CA LEU A 66 1.70 24.87 0.46
C LEU A 66 3.06 25.56 0.29
N TRP A 67 4.16 24.86 0.55
CA TRP A 67 5.51 25.41 0.46
C TRP A 67 5.93 25.76 -0.97
N SER A 68 5.42 25.05 -1.98
CA SER A 68 5.66 25.35 -3.41
C SER A 68 4.75 26.44 -3.98
N SER A 69 3.79 26.95 -3.21
CA SER A 69 2.86 27.97 -3.69
C SER A 69 3.54 29.34 -3.83
N ALA A 70 3.11 30.15 -4.80
CA ALA A 70 3.72 31.46 -5.08
C ALA A 70 3.64 32.45 -3.90
N GLN A 71 2.73 32.23 -2.94
CA GLN A 71 2.60 33.06 -1.73
C GLN A 71 3.68 32.74 -0.68
N PHE A 72 4.14 31.49 -0.61
CA PHE A 72 5.13 31.04 0.36
C PHE A 72 6.52 30.93 -0.27
N ASP A 73 6.63 30.29 -1.44
CA ASP A 73 7.85 30.16 -2.24
C ASP A 73 9.06 29.63 -1.42
N PHE A 74 8.80 28.66 -0.53
CA PHE A 74 9.84 28.09 0.35
C PHE A 74 10.66 27.01 -0.35
N ILE A 75 10.06 26.30 -1.30
CA ILE A 75 10.70 25.24 -2.07
C ILE A 75 10.31 25.34 -3.54
N GLU A 76 11.21 24.90 -4.42
CA GLU A 76 10.90 24.68 -5.83
C GLU A 76 10.92 23.18 -6.13
N LEU A 77 9.82 22.67 -6.69
CA LEU A 77 9.72 21.26 -7.08
C LEU A 77 10.35 21.05 -8.48
N PRO A 78 11.10 19.95 -8.68
CA PRO A 78 11.65 19.64 -10.00
C PRO A 78 10.55 19.39 -11.03
N ASP A 79 10.80 19.78 -12.29
CA ASP A 79 9.84 19.65 -13.39
C ASP A 79 9.41 18.20 -13.66
N SER A 80 10.21 17.21 -13.24
CA SER A 80 9.84 15.79 -13.33
C SER A 80 8.65 15.41 -12.43
N PHE A 81 8.33 16.21 -11.42
CA PHE A 81 7.25 15.99 -10.45
C PHE A 81 6.10 17.00 -10.59
N CYS A 82 6.19 17.90 -11.56
CA CYS A 82 5.25 18.99 -11.78
C CYS A 82 4.82 19.08 -13.25
N THR A 83 3.57 19.41 -13.50
CA THR A 83 3.13 19.81 -14.83
C THR A 83 3.22 21.33 -14.98
N GLY A 84 3.72 21.78 -16.13
CA GLY A 84 3.72 23.19 -16.50
C GLY A 84 2.51 23.55 -17.36
N SER A 85 2.14 24.83 -17.37
CA SER A 85 1.16 25.33 -18.34
C SER A 85 1.85 25.86 -19.59
N SER A 86 1.35 25.51 -20.77
CA SER A 86 1.87 26.05 -22.05
C SER A 86 1.66 27.56 -22.20
N ILE A 87 0.65 28.12 -21.53
CA ILE A 87 0.34 29.57 -21.56
C ILE A 87 1.07 30.37 -20.47
N MET A 88 1.51 29.70 -19.40
CA MET A 88 2.16 30.33 -18.25
C MET A 88 3.43 29.55 -17.88
N PRO A 89 4.59 29.89 -18.48
CA PRO A 89 5.84 29.14 -18.30
C PRO A 89 6.33 29.06 -16.84
N GLN A 90 5.99 30.06 -16.02
CA GLN A 90 6.33 30.12 -14.60
C GLN A 90 5.38 29.31 -13.71
N LYS A 91 4.24 28.87 -14.23
CA LYS A 91 3.25 28.14 -13.43
C LYS A 91 3.58 26.64 -13.44
N LYS A 92 4.09 26.16 -12.30
CA LYS A 92 4.30 24.73 -12.00
C LYS A 92 3.19 24.22 -11.07
N ASN A 93 2.50 23.15 -11.46
CA ASN A 93 1.49 22.50 -10.62
C ASN A 93 2.13 21.31 -9.88
N PRO A 94 1.89 21.14 -8.57
CA PRO A 94 2.43 20.02 -7.79
C PRO A 94 1.59 18.74 -7.95
N ASP A 95 1.49 18.20 -9.17
CA ASP A 95 0.60 17.07 -9.49
C ASP A 95 0.92 15.79 -8.70
N VAL A 96 2.21 15.49 -8.48
CA VAL A 96 2.60 14.29 -7.74
C VAL A 96 2.13 14.36 -6.28
N PRO A 97 2.43 15.43 -5.51
CA PRO A 97 1.80 15.64 -4.20
C PRO A 97 0.27 15.60 -4.23
N GLU A 98 -0.37 16.20 -5.23
CA GLU A 98 -1.84 16.20 -5.35
C GLU A 98 -2.41 14.79 -5.56
N LEU A 99 -1.78 13.97 -6.41
CA LEU A 99 -2.16 12.58 -6.63
C LEU A 99 -2.00 11.73 -5.37
N VAL A 100 -0.89 11.92 -4.63
CA VAL A 100 -0.66 11.23 -3.35
C VAL A 100 -1.74 11.61 -2.33
N ARG A 101 -2.11 12.90 -2.25
CA ARG A 101 -3.21 13.37 -1.39
C ARG A 101 -4.56 12.78 -1.82
N GLY A 102 -4.84 12.71 -3.13
CA GLY A 102 -6.07 12.13 -3.67
C GLY A 102 -6.21 10.64 -3.40
N LYS A 103 -5.11 9.88 -3.46
CA LYS A 103 -5.07 8.43 -3.21
C LYS A 103 -5.32 8.00 -1.77
N ASN A 104 -5.35 8.93 -0.81
CA ASN A 104 -5.75 8.63 0.56
C ASN A 104 -7.28 8.36 0.69
N ARG A 105 -8.10 8.95 -0.19
CA ARG A 105 -9.57 8.81 -0.13
C ARG A 105 -10.14 7.41 -0.39
N PRO A 106 -9.61 6.54 -1.27
CA PRO A 106 -10.16 5.20 -1.46
C PRO A 106 -9.97 4.25 -0.27
N CYS A 107 -9.18 4.59 0.75
CA CYS A 107 -8.99 3.76 1.94
C CYS A 107 -10.01 4.01 3.07
N VAL A 108 -10.95 4.95 2.87
CA VAL A 108 -12.11 5.11 3.73
C VAL A 108 -13.30 4.63 2.93
N TRP A 109 -13.80 3.45 3.30
CA TRP A 109 -14.96 2.78 2.70
C TRP A 109 -16.17 3.71 2.55
#